data_AF-A0AA88CMS8-F1
#
_entry.id   AF-A0AA88CMS8-F1
#
_cell.length_a   1.000
_cell.length_b   1.000
_cell.length_c   1.000
_cell.angle_alpha   90.00
_cell.angle_beta   90.00
_cell.angle_gamma   90.00
#
_symmetry.space_group_name_H-M   'P 1'
#
loop_
_entity.id
_entity.type
_entity.pdbx_description
1 polymer ?
#
loop_
_entity_poly.entity_id
_entity_poly.type
_entity_poly.pdbx_seq_one_letter_code
_entity_poly.pdbx_strand_id
1 'polypeptide(L)'
;MSPHQAWLFAVVVVTLGALFSTPSNGVVSASASVGPPRRSSDEAYATLLYGNEFLLGARVLGKSLRNTGTTKDMVALVSNGVSAYARELLQADGWIVTKVDLVANPNRGVKPRRLWGVYTKLRIFNMTDYKKVVYLDADTVVVKNIEKMFKCGKFCAVLKHSERFNAGVLVVEPSQAMFEDMMSKVNTLESYTGGDQGFLESYFPGFANARIFEPNLPPEILDSRPVPKMERLPTIYNADVGQCVISNNWKVNASEIGVLHYTIGPLKPWDWWTSWLLKPADAWQNVRKQLPESLPGTGGGGIPDENFLVKILLFLPFGALFFCYYRSLLPTRDYFSSLSDQIKHLHFKSRSAGTHIYNGVSTSSTSNPNHQAKVPVYLGGVSVIFSFMAALVALSIAFAIVPRQVMPWTGLLLVYEWIFTIFFLLFGGYLRLVYHWAKATAVQSGSPTFRSESLEYDSGKGHQRFAQSCDNATWYYWLLMAVLAIAIPLLPSFLGLTSLFPRIVLMVAGGLILASFMTYASEHLAIRSFQKGVEDRDTTRSKNTCPS
;
A
#
# COMPACT_ATOMS: atom_id res chain seq x y z
N MET A 1 -29.58 -8.67 -30.34
CA MET A 1 -29.40 -9.05 -28.93
C MET A 1 -30.51 -10.01 -28.56
N SER A 2 -30.21 -11.18 -28.00
CA SER A 2 -31.25 -12.06 -27.46
C SER A 2 -31.82 -11.49 -26.15
N PRO A 3 -33.05 -11.84 -25.74
CA PRO A 3 -33.66 -11.34 -24.50
C PRO A 3 -32.78 -11.59 -23.26
N HIS A 4 -32.05 -12.71 -23.24
CA HIS A 4 -31.08 -13.04 -22.19
C HIS A 4 -29.84 -12.13 -22.17
N GLN A 5 -29.38 -11.64 -23.33
CA GLN A 5 -28.26 -10.69 -23.40
C GLN A 5 -28.67 -9.28 -22.95
N ALA A 6 -29.91 -8.87 -23.26
CA ALA A 6 -30.46 -7.63 -22.73
C ALA A 6 -30.61 -7.69 -21.20
N TRP A 7 -30.98 -8.86 -20.66
CA TRP A 7 -31.12 -9.06 -19.21
C TRP A 7 -29.77 -9.05 -18.49
N LEU A 8 -28.74 -9.72 -19.00
CA LEU A 8 -27.39 -9.69 -18.43
C LEU A 8 -26.75 -8.29 -18.52
N PHE A 9 -26.93 -7.59 -19.64
CA PHE A 9 -26.46 -6.22 -19.79
C PHE A 9 -27.20 -5.27 -18.85
N ALA A 10 -28.52 -5.42 -18.70
CA ALA A 10 -29.31 -4.68 -17.74
C ALA A 10 -28.90 -4.98 -16.29
N VAL A 11 -28.61 -6.23 -15.94
CA VAL A 11 -28.12 -6.59 -14.59
C VAL A 11 -26.76 -5.99 -14.34
N VAL A 12 -25.83 -6.01 -15.31
CA VAL A 12 -24.50 -5.37 -15.17
C VAL A 12 -24.61 -3.86 -15.06
N VAL A 13 -25.47 -3.22 -15.87
CA VAL A 13 -25.71 -1.77 -15.82
C VAL A 13 -26.44 -1.34 -14.55
N VAL A 14 -27.37 -2.15 -14.04
CA VAL A 14 -28.11 -1.89 -12.79
C VAL A 14 -27.23 -2.18 -11.57
N THR A 15 -26.36 -3.19 -11.61
CA THR A 15 -25.39 -3.44 -10.52
C THR A 15 -24.28 -2.41 -10.49
N LEU A 16 -23.75 -1.98 -11.64
CA LEU A 16 -22.85 -0.82 -11.73
C LEU A 16 -23.59 0.46 -11.30
N GLY A 17 -24.82 0.68 -11.78
CA GLY A 17 -25.66 1.83 -11.39
C GLY A 17 -25.98 1.88 -9.90
N ALA A 18 -26.21 0.74 -9.25
CA ALA A 18 -26.43 0.62 -7.81
C ALA A 18 -25.13 0.79 -7.00
N LEU A 19 -23.96 0.42 -7.55
CA LEU A 19 -22.63 0.68 -6.97
C LEU A 19 -22.18 2.13 -7.10
N PHE A 20 -22.67 2.85 -8.13
CA PHE A 20 -22.49 4.29 -8.33
C PHE A 20 -23.61 5.12 -7.70
N SER A 21 -24.71 4.51 -7.27
CA SER A 21 -25.76 5.18 -6.50
C SER A 21 -25.26 5.34 -5.07
N THR A 22 -24.88 6.55 -4.71
CA THR A 22 -24.74 6.93 -3.31
C THR A 22 -26.07 6.64 -2.61
N PRO A 23 -26.12 5.85 -1.52
CA PRO A 23 -27.32 5.83 -0.72
C PRO A 23 -27.54 7.26 -0.24
N SER A 24 -28.65 7.87 -0.64
CA SER A 24 -29.17 9.09 -0.02
C SER A 24 -29.68 8.69 1.36
N ASN A 25 -28.76 8.31 2.26
CA ASN A 25 -29.07 8.21 3.66
C ASN A 25 -29.36 9.63 4.12
N GLY A 26 -30.59 9.81 4.61
CA GLY A 26 -31.11 11.09 5.05
C GLY A 26 -30.05 11.85 5.85
N VAL A 27 -29.76 13.05 5.36
CA VAL A 27 -28.97 14.05 6.06
C VAL A 27 -29.68 14.29 7.39
N VAL A 28 -29.22 13.62 8.45
CA VAL A 28 -29.42 14.14 9.79
C VAL A 28 -28.48 15.34 9.86
N SER A 29 -29.00 16.48 9.41
CA SER A 29 -28.36 17.76 9.61
C SER A 29 -28.36 18.03 11.10
N ALA A 30 -27.26 17.68 11.74
CA ALA A 30 -26.81 18.35 12.94
C ALA A 30 -25.60 19.23 12.57
N SER A 31 -25.72 20.02 11.50
CA SER A 31 -24.86 21.21 11.37
C SER A 31 -25.42 22.27 12.30
N ALA A 32 -25.07 22.19 13.58
CA ALA A 32 -24.88 23.44 14.30
C ALA A 32 -23.79 24.17 13.52
N SER A 33 -24.14 25.28 12.88
CA SER A 33 -23.20 26.19 12.23
C SER A 33 -22.34 26.83 13.32
N VAL A 34 -21.42 26.05 13.88
CA VAL A 34 -20.37 26.52 14.76
C VAL A 34 -19.41 27.27 13.83
N GLY A 35 -19.31 28.58 14.02
CA GLY A 35 -18.30 29.38 13.32
C GLY A 35 -16.89 28.80 13.52
N PRO A 36 -15.88 29.27 12.77
CA PRO A 36 -14.53 28.73 12.88
C PRO A 36 -14.09 28.71 14.36
N PRO A 37 -13.42 27.63 14.82
CA PRO A 37 -12.97 27.51 16.19
C PRO A 37 -12.28 28.79 16.63
N ARG A 38 -12.72 29.35 17.76
CA ARG A 38 -12.15 30.56 18.34
C ARG A 38 -11.36 30.18 19.58
N ARG A 39 -10.40 31.03 19.91
CA ARG A 39 -9.61 30.90 21.12
C ARG A 39 -10.52 30.86 22.34
N SER A 40 -10.31 29.85 23.18
CA SER A 40 -11.08 29.63 24.42
C SER A 40 -10.20 29.51 25.67
N SER A 41 -8.88 29.34 25.47
CA SER A 41 -7.91 29.12 26.52
C SER A 41 -6.68 30.04 26.35
N ASP A 42 -5.92 30.22 27.43
CA ASP A 42 -4.58 30.82 27.40
C ASP A 42 -3.49 29.79 27.05
N GLU A 43 -3.86 28.53 26.88
CA GLU A 43 -2.98 27.42 26.61
C GLU A 43 -3.45 26.65 25.37
N ALA A 44 -2.50 26.23 24.53
CA ALA A 44 -2.82 25.54 23.28
C ALA A 44 -1.93 24.32 23.03
N TYR A 45 -2.53 23.29 22.44
CA TYR A 45 -1.77 22.34 21.63
C TYR A 45 -1.52 22.95 20.26
N ALA A 46 -0.31 22.81 19.74
CA ALA A 46 0.05 23.26 18.40
C ALA A 46 0.56 22.11 17.54
N THR A 47 0.26 22.15 16.25
CA THR A 47 0.90 21.32 15.24
C THR A 47 1.23 22.15 13.99
N LEU A 48 2.09 21.64 13.11
CA LEU A 48 2.56 22.36 11.92
C LEU A 48 2.31 21.54 10.67
N LEU A 49 1.73 22.18 9.65
CA LEU A 49 1.63 21.65 8.31
C LEU A 49 2.24 22.65 7.32
N TYR A 50 3.24 22.22 6.57
CA TYR A 50 3.78 22.97 5.45
C TYR A 50 3.41 22.37 4.08
N GLY A 51 2.66 21.27 4.08
CA GLY A 51 2.12 20.61 2.90
C GLY A 51 0.94 19.71 3.24
N ASN A 52 0.16 19.31 2.23
CA ASN A 52 -1.04 18.48 2.39
C ASN A 52 -0.74 17.06 2.89
N GLU A 53 0.49 16.57 2.73
CA GLU A 53 0.89 15.22 3.14
C GLU A 53 0.73 14.96 4.64
N PHE A 54 0.75 16.02 5.46
CA PHE A 54 0.57 15.95 6.92
C PHE A 54 -0.88 16.10 7.37
N LEU A 55 -1.81 16.38 6.44
CA LEU A 55 -3.21 16.65 6.76
C LEU A 55 -3.81 15.51 7.58
N LEU A 56 -3.74 14.28 7.06
CA LEU A 56 -4.30 13.12 7.74
C LEU A 56 -3.68 12.89 9.13
N GLY A 57 -2.37 13.13 9.29
CA GLY A 57 -1.69 13.11 10.58
C GLY A 57 -2.29 14.10 11.58
N ALA A 58 -2.45 15.36 11.17
CA ALA A 58 -3.06 16.40 11.99
C ALA A 58 -4.54 16.12 12.32
N ARG A 59 -5.32 15.56 11.39
CA ARG A 59 -6.70 15.12 11.67
C ARG A 59 -6.74 14.07 12.78
N VAL A 60 -5.90 13.04 12.68
CA VAL A 60 -5.79 11.98 13.69
C VAL A 60 -5.31 12.53 15.03
N LEU A 61 -4.30 13.39 15.03
CA LEU A 61 -3.79 14.04 16.23
C LEU A 61 -4.90 14.83 16.95
N GLY A 62 -5.63 15.68 16.23
CA GLY A 62 -6.71 16.49 16.81
C GLY A 62 -7.84 15.63 17.36
N LYS A 63 -8.21 14.56 16.65
CA LYS A 63 -9.18 13.56 17.16
C LYS A 63 -8.66 12.88 18.44
N SER A 64 -7.39 12.51 18.49
CA SER A 64 -6.79 11.84 19.65
C SER A 64 -6.78 12.74 20.90
N LEU A 65 -6.44 14.02 20.74
CA LEU A 65 -6.50 15.02 21.81
C LEU A 65 -7.92 15.13 22.38
N ARG A 66 -8.94 15.25 21.52
CA ARG A 66 -10.35 15.31 21.94
C ARG A 66 -10.81 14.02 22.62
N ASN A 67 -10.43 12.86 22.10
CA ASN A 67 -10.75 11.56 22.72
C ASN A 67 -10.19 11.44 24.13
N THR A 68 -9.09 12.15 24.44
CA THR A 68 -8.50 12.22 25.79
C THR A 68 -9.02 13.34 26.67
N GLY A 69 -10.09 14.03 26.23
CA GLY A 69 -10.83 15.01 27.02
C GLY A 69 -10.09 16.33 27.20
N THR A 70 -9.37 16.81 26.18
CA THR A 70 -8.70 18.11 26.30
C THR A 70 -9.68 19.29 26.38
N THR A 71 -9.32 20.28 27.20
CA THR A 71 -9.96 21.58 27.39
C THR A 71 -9.17 22.73 26.76
N LYS A 72 -8.01 22.43 26.14
CA LYS A 72 -7.10 23.44 25.57
C LYS A 72 -7.41 23.66 24.11
N ASP A 73 -7.01 24.83 23.62
CA ASP A 73 -7.15 25.14 22.20
C ASP A 73 -6.27 24.19 21.37
N MET A 74 -6.73 23.84 20.17
CA MET A 74 -5.95 23.09 19.18
C MET A 74 -5.64 24.02 18.01
N VAL A 75 -4.37 24.37 17.83
CA VAL A 75 -3.90 25.31 16.80
C VAL A 75 -3.09 24.58 15.73
N ALA A 76 -3.49 24.73 14.47
CA ALA A 76 -2.73 24.23 13.33
C ALA A 76 -2.03 25.41 12.65
N LEU A 77 -0.71 25.47 12.77
CA LEU A 77 0.12 26.39 12.00
C LEU A 77 0.22 25.86 10.57
N VAL A 78 -0.19 26.66 9.59
CA VAL A 78 -0.22 26.24 8.18
C VAL A 78 0.59 27.19 7.30
N SER A 79 1.48 26.64 6.47
CA SER A 79 2.20 27.43 5.46
C SER A 79 1.39 27.59 4.17
N ASN A 80 1.90 28.39 3.22
CA ASN A 80 1.32 28.55 1.89
C ASN A 80 1.24 27.24 1.07
N GLY A 81 2.01 26.20 1.42
CA GLY A 81 1.95 24.88 0.78
C GLY A 81 0.70 24.06 1.14
N VAL A 82 -0.13 24.53 2.07
CA VAL A 82 -1.36 23.84 2.50
C VAL A 82 -2.57 24.39 1.74
N SER A 83 -3.28 23.49 1.03
CA SER A 83 -4.42 23.85 0.19
C SER A 83 -5.58 24.49 0.98
N ALA A 84 -6.42 25.25 0.30
CA ALA A 84 -7.62 25.83 0.92
C ALA A 84 -8.55 24.76 1.49
N TYR A 85 -8.76 23.67 0.74
CA TYR A 85 -9.53 22.51 1.19
C TYR A 85 -8.95 21.88 2.47
N ALA A 86 -7.64 21.67 2.54
CA ALA A 86 -7.00 21.14 3.75
C ALA A 86 -7.21 22.05 4.97
N ARG A 87 -7.14 23.38 4.78
CA ARG A 87 -7.40 24.37 5.85
C ARG A 87 -8.85 24.33 6.32
N GLU A 88 -9.80 24.24 5.40
CA GLU A 88 -11.23 24.12 5.70
C GLU A 88 -11.53 22.83 6.46
N LEU A 89 -10.95 21.70 6.02
CA LEU A 89 -11.12 20.41 6.69
C LEU A 89 -10.56 20.43 8.11
N LEU A 90 -9.40 21.05 8.34
CA LEU A 90 -8.85 21.22 9.69
C LEU A 90 -9.77 22.07 10.58
N GLN A 91 -10.34 23.16 10.06
CA GLN A 91 -11.32 23.97 10.80
C GLN A 91 -12.58 23.17 11.15
N ALA A 92 -13.09 22.38 10.20
CA ALA A 92 -14.23 21.50 10.42
C ALA A 92 -13.93 20.39 11.45
N ASP A 93 -12.67 19.94 11.52
CA ASP A 93 -12.18 19.04 12.58
C ASP A 93 -11.91 19.75 13.91
N GLY A 94 -12.20 21.04 14.05
CA GLY A 94 -12.06 21.79 15.30
C GLY A 94 -10.67 22.41 15.54
N TRP A 95 -9.81 22.50 14.53
CA TRP A 95 -8.54 23.24 14.63
C TRP A 95 -8.73 24.74 14.42
N ILE A 96 -8.06 25.55 15.24
CA ILE A 96 -7.81 26.96 14.96
C ILE A 96 -6.68 27.03 13.94
N VAL A 97 -7.01 27.32 12.68
CA VAL A 97 -6.02 27.35 11.59
C VAL A 97 -5.35 28.72 11.52
N THR A 98 -4.05 28.77 11.80
CA THR A 98 -3.24 29.98 11.79
C THR A 98 -2.23 29.92 10.66
N LYS A 99 -2.34 30.84 9.69
CA LYS A 99 -1.36 30.91 8.60
C LYS A 99 -0.04 31.48 9.11
N VAL A 100 1.07 30.88 8.71
CA VAL A 100 2.42 31.34 9.06
C VAL A 100 3.33 31.33 7.83
N ASP A 101 4.25 32.28 7.78
CA ASP A 101 5.27 32.30 6.73
C ASP A 101 6.29 31.20 6.96
N LEU A 102 6.58 30.48 5.87
CA LEU A 102 7.57 29.42 5.84
C LEU A 102 8.95 29.96 6.18
N VAL A 103 9.67 29.26 7.06
CA VAL A 103 11.08 29.55 7.34
C VAL A 103 11.92 28.57 6.53
N ALA A 104 12.70 29.11 5.59
CA ALA A 104 13.58 28.31 4.75
C ALA A 104 14.65 27.61 5.59
N ASN A 105 14.94 26.35 5.28
CA ASN A 105 16.05 25.65 5.90
C ASN A 105 17.39 26.24 5.39
N PRO A 106 18.23 26.82 6.27
CA PRO A 106 19.50 27.46 5.90
C PRO A 106 20.58 26.45 5.49
N ASN A 107 20.42 25.17 5.85
CA ASN A 107 21.40 24.13 5.61
C ASN A 107 21.31 23.66 4.14
N ARG A 108 22.03 24.39 3.26
CA ARG A 108 22.12 24.08 1.82
C ARG A 108 22.70 22.68 1.61
N GLY A 109 22.09 21.90 0.71
CA GLY A 109 22.57 20.55 0.35
C GLY A 109 22.06 19.40 1.21
N VAL A 110 21.22 19.66 2.22
CA VAL A 110 20.69 18.61 3.09
C VAL A 110 19.67 17.73 2.36
N LYS A 111 20.09 16.50 2.03
CA LYS A 111 19.20 15.35 1.89
C LYS A 111 18.88 14.87 3.31
N PRO A 112 17.61 14.55 3.63
CA PRO A 112 16.48 14.37 2.73
C PRO A 112 15.63 15.63 2.48
N ARG A 113 15.02 15.72 1.28
CA ARG A 113 14.09 16.81 0.88
C ARG A 113 13.01 17.12 1.93
N ARG A 114 12.60 16.14 2.74
CA ARG A 114 11.63 16.31 3.84
C ARG A 114 12.01 17.38 4.87
N LEU A 115 13.27 17.80 4.95
CA LEU A 115 13.72 18.82 5.91
C LEU A 115 13.58 20.26 5.39
N TRP A 116 12.99 20.48 4.21
CA TRP A 116 12.96 21.81 3.57
C TRP A 116 12.19 22.88 4.37
N GLY A 117 11.08 22.51 5.01
CA GLY A 117 10.19 23.43 5.73
C GLY A 117 10.25 23.34 7.26
N VAL A 118 11.12 22.49 7.82
CA VAL A 118 11.07 22.12 9.25
C VAL A 118 11.40 23.27 10.20
N TYR A 119 12.19 24.25 9.77
CA TYR A 119 12.47 25.47 10.55
C TYR A 119 11.21 26.33 10.77
N THR A 120 10.14 26.13 10.00
CA THR A 120 8.86 26.80 10.25
C THR A 120 8.30 26.43 11.62
N LYS A 121 8.75 25.31 12.23
CA LYS A 121 8.42 24.95 13.62
C LYS A 121 8.81 26.03 14.62
N LEU A 122 9.85 26.84 14.35
CA LEU A 122 10.26 27.95 15.22
C LEU A 122 9.14 28.99 15.43
N ARG A 123 8.12 29.03 14.56
CA ARG A 123 6.95 29.90 14.72
C ARG A 123 6.16 29.64 16.01
N ILE A 124 6.27 28.45 16.62
CA ILE A 124 5.62 28.15 17.91
C ILE A 124 6.08 29.09 19.03
N PHE A 125 7.32 29.58 18.96
CA PHE A 125 7.87 30.50 19.96
C PHE A 125 7.34 31.93 19.81
N ASN A 126 6.66 32.25 18.70
CA ASN A 126 6.01 33.54 18.47
C ASN A 126 4.49 33.51 18.70
N MET A 127 3.95 32.42 19.24
CA MET A 127 2.52 32.29 19.57
C MET A 127 2.20 33.05 20.87
N THR A 128 2.58 34.33 20.97
CA THR A 128 2.52 35.17 22.19
C THR A 128 1.10 35.46 22.67
N ASP A 129 0.10 35.15 21.86
CA ASP A 129 -1.29 35.12 22.28
C ASP A 129 -1.49 34.10 23.42
N TYR A 130 -0.75 32.99 23.41
CA TYR A 130 -0.84 31.93 24.42
C TYR A 130 0.25 32.07 25.49
N LYS A 131 -0.11 31.82 26.75
CA LYS A 131 0.84 31.72 27.87
C LYS A 131 1.72 30.48 27.76
N LYS A 132 1.18 29.40 27.19
CA LYS A 132 1.92 28.15 27.00
C LYS A 132 1.40 27.35 25.82
N VAL A 133 2.35 26.76 25.09
CA VAL A 133 2.06 25.93 23.92
C VAL A 133 2.72 24.57 24.09
N VAL A 134 1.93 23.50 23.92
CA VAL A 134 2.43 22.14 23.77
C VAL A 134 2.42 21.79 22.29
N TYR A 135 3.60 21.80 21.67
CA TYR A 135 3.75 21.42 20.28
C TYR A 135 3.86 19.90 20.12
N LEU A 136 3.14 19.36 19.13
CA LEU A 136 3.09 17.95 18.76
C LEU A 136 3.28 17.83 17.24
N ASP A 137 4.29 17.08 16.79
CA ASP A 137 4.46 16.77 15.37
C ASP A 137 3.24 15.97 14.85
N ALA A 138 2.89 16.15 13.57
CA ALA A 138 1.70 15.54 12.96
C ALA A 138 1.76 13.99 12.87
N ASP A 139 2.92 13.40 13.13
CA ASP A 139 3.16 11.96 13.25
C ASP A 139 3.20 11.49 14.71
N THR A 140 2.49 12.18 15.59
CA THR A 140 2.20 11.76 16.96
C THR A 140 0.74 11.36 17.11
N VAL A 141 0.43 10.56 18.13
CA VAL A 141 -0.95 10.29 18.57
C VAL A 141 -1.01 10.29 20.11
N VAL A 142 -2.03 10.95 20.64
CA VAL A 142 -2.25 11.09 22.08
C VAL A 142 -3.19 9.97 22.55
N VAL A 143 -2.70 9.12 23.44
CA VAL A 143 -3.43 7.94 23.94
C VAL A 143 -3.92 8.11 25.37
N LYS A 144 -3.44 9.13 26.08
CA LYS A 144 -3.94 9.55 27.41
C LYS A 144 -3.94 11.07 27.54
N ASN A 145 -4.69 11.59 28.49
CA ASN A 145 -4.68 13.02 28.78
C ASN A 145 -3.27 13.48 29.22
N ILE A 146 -2.72 14.47 28.52
CA ILE A 146 -1.37 15.01 28.73
C ILE A 146 -1.38 16.47 29.22
N GLU A 147 -2.51 17.00 29.70
CA GLU A 147 -2.61 18.42 30.09
C GLU A 147 -1.69 18.80 31.25
N LYS A 148 -1.20 17.82 32.01
CA LYS A 148 -0.16 18.04 33.02
C LYS A 148 1.09 18.71 32.42
N MET A 149 1.38 18.54 31.13
CA MET A 149 2.51 19.16 30.44
C MET A 149 2.47 20.69 30.44
N PHE A 150 1.29 21.32 30.52
CA PHE A 150 1.18 22.77 30.63
C PHE A 150 1.71 23.33 31.97
N LYS A 151 1.95 22.48 32.97
CA LYS A 151 2.63 22.89 34.21
C LYS A 151 4.15 22.89 34.11
N CYS A 152 4.72 22.40 33.01
CA CYS A 152 6.16 22.35 32.82
C CYS A 152 6.76 23.77 32.68
N GLY A 153 8.07 23.92 32.88
CA GLY A 153 8.80 25.19 32.78
C GLY A 153 8.76 25.86 31.40
N LYS A 154 9.70 26.78 31.14
CA LYS A 154 9.66 27.63 29.94
C LYS A 154 9.92 26.88 28.64
N PHE A 155 10.78 25.87 28.68
CA PHE A 155 11.05 24.98 27.56
C PHE A 155 11.17 23.55 28.07
N CYS A 156 10.36 22.64 27.54
CA CYS A 156 10.42 21.24 27.93
C CYS A 156 10.39 20.31 26.74
N ALA A 157 11.16 19.23 26.83
CA ALA A 157 11.23 18.20 25.81
C ALA A 157 11.57 16.85 26.45
N VAL A 158 11.43 15.77 25.70
CA VAL A 158 11.85 14.43 26.15
C VAL A 158 13.26 14.16 25.66
N LEU A 159 14.16 13.74 26.56
CA LEU A 159 15.46 13.18 26.16
C LEU A 159 15.28 11.84 25.42
N LYS A 160 16.04 11.66 24.35
CA LYS A 160 16.20 10.36 23.68
C LYS A 160 17.27 9.52 24.40
N HIS A 161 17.72 8.40 23.83
CA HIS A 161 18.84 7.55 24.32
C HIS A 161 20.23 8.20 24.22
N SER A 162 20.27 9.52 24.28
CA SER A 162 21.46 10.38 24.22
C SER A 162 21.21 11.59 25.11
N GLU A 163 22.24 12.42 25.34
CA GLU A 163 22.13 13.75 25.95
C GLU A 163 21.41 14.78 25.05
N ARG A 164 20.52 14.30 24.17
CA ARG A 164 19.78 15.08 23.18
C ARG A 164 18.29 14.77 23.29
N PHE A 165 17.46 15.80 23.27
CA PHE A 165 16.02 15.73 23.19
C PHE A 165 15.48 15.47 21.79
N ASN A 166 14.22 15.08 21.75
CA ASN A 166 13.43 14.93 20.55
C ASN A 166 12.51 16.14 20.37
N ALA A 167 12.55 16.78 19.20
CA ALA A 167 11.80 18.00 18.92
C ALA A 167 10.36 17.78 18.40
N GLY A 168 9.85 16.54 18.46
CA GLY A 168 8.49 16.21 18.04
C GLY A 168 7.44 16.41 19.12
N VAL A 169 7.86 16.57 20.38
CA VAL A 169 7.00 17.01 21.48
C VAL A 169 7.75 18.05 22.29
N LEU A 170 7.24 19.28 22.30
CA LEU A 170 7.85 20.42 22.98
C LEU A 170 6.80 21.14 23.83
N VAL A 171 7.20 21.66 24.98
CA VAL A 171 6.44 22.66 25.73
C VAL A 171 7.21 23.97 25.65
N VAL A 172 6.55 25.06 25.28
CA VAL A 172 7.18 26.38 25.16
C VAL A 172 6.31 27.43 25.84
N GLU A 173 6.96 28.35 26.54
CA GLU A 173 6.42 29.67 26.89
C GLU A 173 6.78 30.63 25.73
N PRO A 174 5.83 30.99 24.86
CA PRO A 174 6.12 31.82 23.69
C PRO A 174 6.64 33.21 24.11
N SER A 175 7.62 33.71 23.36
CA SER A 175 8.23 35.02 23.60
C SER A 175 8.73 35.59 22.28
N GLN A 176 8.22 36.77 21.92
CA GLN A 176 8.65 37.47 20.71
C GLN A 176 10.17 37.72 20.72
N ALA A 177 10.73 38.16 21.84
CA ALA A 177 12.17 38.39 21.98
C ALA A 177 12.99 37.11 21.76
N MET A 178 12.55 35.97 22.30
CA MET A 178 13.21 34.68 22.06
C MET A 178 13.10 34.26 20.59
N PHE A 179 11.93 34.43 19.99
CA PHE A 179 11.71 34.12 18.58
C PHE A 179 12.60 34.96 17.67
N GLU A 180 12.67 36.28 17.88
CA GLU A 180 13.55 37.18 17.12
C GLU A 180 15.03 36.80 17.26
N ASP A 181 15.47 36.46 18.48
CA ASP A 181 16.83 35.95 18.73
C ASP A 181 17.09 34.64 17.97
N MET A 182 16.17 33.67 18.01
CA MET A 182 16.25 32.45 17.21
C MET A 182 16.35 32.75 15.72
N MET A 183 15.50 33.62 15.19
CA MET A 183 15.50 33.99 13.77
C MET A 183 16.80 34.65 13.34
N SER A 184 17.43 35.46 14.20
CA SER A 184 18.76 36.03 13.95
C SER A 184 19.88 34.98 13.85
N LYS A 185 19.67 33.83 14.50
CA LYS A 185 20.63 32.71 14.59
C LYS A 185 20.40 31.61 13.57
N VAL A 186 19.27 31.59 12.85
CA VAL A 186 18.93 30.53 11.88
C VAL A 186 20.09 30.27 10.90
N ASN A 187 20.74 31.31 10.37
CA ASN A 187 21.80 31.14 9.37
C ASN A 187 23.21 30.91 9.97
N THR A 188 23.39 31.08 11.28
CA THR A 188 24.71 31.11 11.92
C THR A 188 24.91 30.03 12.98
N LEU A 189 23.84 29.58 13.62
CA LEU A 189 23.87 28.52 14.61
C LEU A 189 23.82 27.16 13.93
N GLU A 190 24.81 26.31 14.21
CA GLU A 190 24.91 24.99 13.61
C GLU A 190 23.76 24.06 14.05
N SER A 191 23.20 23.31 13.10
CA SER A 191 22.30 22.20 13.38
C SER A 191 22.96 20.89 12.97
N TYR A 192 23.34 20.06 13.93
CA TYR A 192 23.97 18.76 13.66
C TYR A 192 23.06 17.79 12.87
N THR A 193 21.74 18.04 12.87
CA THR A 193 20.76 17.26 12.08
C THR A 193 20.49 17.85 10.70
N GLY A 194 20.93 19.09 10.43
CA GLY A 194 20.48 19.90 9.32
C GLY A 194 19.01 20.35 9.41
N GLY A 195 18.30 20.06 10.50
CA GLY A 195 16.88 20.38 10.72
C GLY A 195 16.63 21.21 11.99
N ASP A 196 15.35 21.31 12.38
CA ASP A 196 14.89 22.06 13.57
C ASP A 196 15.40 21.45 14.87
N GLN A 197 15.41 20.11 15.00
CA GLN A 197 15.86 19.46 16.23
C GLN A 197 17.30 19.83 16.57
N GLY A 198 18.22 19.71 15.61
CA GLY A 198 19.63 20.05 15.86
C GLY A 198 19.85 21.55 16.12
N PHE A 199 19.03 22.42 15.53
CA PHE A 199 19.08 23.86 15.81
C PHE A 199 18.63 24.17 17.24
N LEU A 200 17.50 23.59 17.67
CA LEU A 200 16.97 23.80 19.01
C LEU A 200 17.93 23.26 20.08
N GLU A 201 18.61 22.16 19.82
CA GLU A 201 19.64 21.61 20.71
C GLU A 201 20.81 22.57 20.91
N SER A 202 21.30 23.16 19.81
CA SER A 202 22.35 24.19 19.88
C SER A 202 21.87 25.46 20.57
N TYR A 203 20.58 25.81 20.43
CA TYR A 203 20.00 27.02 21.01
C TYR A 203 19.71 26.88 22.52
N PHE A 204 19.42 25.66 22.98
CA PHE A 204 19.14 25.32 24.37
C PHE A 204 20.27 24.50 25.00
N PRO A 205 21.48 25.06 25.15
CA PRO A 205 22.63 24.32 25.66
C PRO A 205 22.41 23.87 27.10
N GLY A 206 22.92 22.68 27.43
CA GLY A 206 22.81 22.11 28.77
C GLY A 206 21.43 21.50 29.09
N PHE A 207 20.54 21.35 28.11
CA PHE A 207 19.23 20.71 28.30
C PHE A 207 19.34 19.32 28.97
N ALA A 208 20.38 18.55 28.66
CA ALA A 208 20.63 17.24 29.28
C ALA A 208 20.72 17.30 30.82
N ASN A 209 21.21 18.41 31.36
CA ASN A 209 21.35 18.66 32.80
C ASN A 209 20.10 19.27 33.44
N ALA A 210 19.05 19.56 32.66
CA ALA A 210 17.80 20.08 33.20
C ALA A 210 17.14 19.06 34.14
N ARG A 211 16.41 19.54 35.13
CA ARG A 211 15.68 18.67 36.07
C ARG A 211 14.52 17.96 35.38
N ILE A 212 14.11 16.81 35.89
CA ILE A 212 12.93 16.09 35.39
C ILE A 212 11.68 16.82 35.84
N PHE A 213 10.71 16.94 34.94
CA PHE A 213 9.40 17.48 35.22
C PHE A 213 8.57 16.47 36.03
N GLU A 214 8.18 16.87 37.23
CA GLU A 214 7.41 16.06 38.18
C GLU A 214 6.05 16.73 38.45
N PRO A 215 4.99 16.37 37.69
CA PRO A 215 3.71 17.09 37.74
C PRO A 215 2.90 16.89 39.02
N ASN A 216 3.31 15.95 39.88
CA ASN A 216 2.59 15.57 41.10
C ASN A 216 3.31 16.05 42.38
N LEU A 217 4.32 16.92 42.26
CA LEU A 217 4.96 17.52 43.43
C LEU A 217 3.95 18.39 44.21
N PRO A 218 4.02 18.39 45.56
CA PRO A 218 3.23 19.29 46.40
C PRO A 218 3.43 20.77 46.02
N PRO A 219 2.38 21.60 46.04
CA PRO A 219 2.47 23.04 45.70
C PRO A 219 3.55 23.78 46.49
N GLU A 220 3.75 23.43 47.76
CA GLU A 220 4.73 24.06 48.65
C GLU A 220 6.17 23.90 48.14
N ILE A 221 6.46 22.76 47.50
CA ILE A 221 7.77 22.47 46.89
C ILE A 221 7.91 23.18 45.53
N LEU A 222 6.81 23.35 44.80
CA LEU A 222 6.81 24.03 43.50
C LEU A 222 7.00 25.54 43.68
N ASP A 223 6.29 26.15 44.63
CA ASP A 223 6.30 27.60 44.88
C ASP A 223 7.62 28.08 45.51
N SER A 224 8.32 27.20 46.24
CA SER A 224 9.63 27.49 46.81
C SER A 224 10.78 27.45 45.80
N ARG A 225 10.55 26.97 44.57
CA ARG A 225 11.58 26.83 43.53
C ARG A 225 11.38 27.87 42.43
N PRO A 226 12.46 28.48 41.91
CA PRO A 226 12.33 29.33 40.73
C PRO A 226 11.83 28.50 39.54
N VAL A 227 11.00 29.13 38.69
CA VAL A 227 10.54 28.52 37.44
C VAL A 227 11.76 28.24 36.58
N PRO A 228 12.01 26.97 36.22
CA PRO A 228 13.22 26.60 35.50
C PRO A 228 13.13 27.09 34.05
N LYS A 229 14.28 27.51 33.52
CA LYS A 229 14.41 27.85 32.10
C LYS A 229 14.09 26.64 31.21
N MET A 230 14.46 25.44 31.65
CA MET A 230 14.22 24.20 30.93
C MET A 230 13.93 23.03 31.87
N GLU A 231 13.10 22.07 31.45
CA GLU A 231 12.86 20.80 32.16
C GLU A 231 12.77 19.61 31.20
N ARG A 232 13.12 18.43 31.71
CA ARG A 232 13.01 17.16 30.98
C ARG A 232 11.66 16.52 31.24
N LEU A 233 10.89 16.36 30.19
CA LEU A 233 9.67 15.56 30.25
C LEU A 233 10.02 14.07 30.38
N PRO A 234 9.25 13.31 31.18
CA PRO A 234 9.30 11.85 31.16
C PRO A 234 9.05 11.27 29.76
N THR A 235 9.73 10.16 29.42
CA THR A 235 9.64 9.51 28.10
C THR A 235 8.21 9.08 27.71
N ILE A 236 7.32 8.89 28.68
CA ILE A 236 5.89 8.60 28.43
C ILE A 236 5.17 9.72 27.64
N TYR A 237 5.69 10.94 27.61
CA TYR A 237 5.13 12.08 26.86
C TYR A 237 5.69 12.20 25.43
N ASN A 238 6.62 11.34 25.02
CA ASN A 238 7.14 11.28 23.64
C ASN A 238 7.75 9.87 23.41
N ALA A 239 6.90 8.84 23.48
CA ALA A 239 7.36 7.46 23.40
C ALA A 239 7.75 7.12 21.95
N ASP A 240 9.03 6.81 21.75
CA ASP A 240 9.62 6.54 20.44
C ASP A 240 9.16 5.17 19.90
N VAL A 241 8.19 5.17 18.98
CA VAL A 241 7.68 3.95 18.34
C VAL A 241 8.80 3.21 17.60
N GLY A 242 9.73 3.94 17.00
CA GLY A 242 10.86 3.34 16.29
C GLY A 242 11.77 2.55 17.19
N GLN A 243 12.08 3.09 18.35
CA GLN A 243 12.85 2.36 19.33
C GLN A 243 12.08 1.13 19.83
N CYS A 244 10.79 1.26 20.15
CA CYS A 244 9.97 0.13 20.60
C CYS A 244 9.99 -1.03 19.59
N VAL A 245 9.90 -0.70 18.29
CA VAL A 245 9.91 -1.68 17.20
C VAL A 245 11.27 -2.36 17.07
N ILE A 246 12.37 -1.62 17.25
CA ILE A 246 13.73 -2.16 17.20
C ILE A 246 14.04 -3.03 18.43
N SER A 247 13.65 -2.60 19.63
CA SER A 247 13.92 -3.34 20.88
C SER A 247 12.87 -4.41 21.20
N ASN A 248 11.80 -4.53 20.40
CA ASN A 248 10.64 -5.40 20.64
C ASN A 248 10.02 -5.24 22.06
N ASN A 249 10.19 -4.07 22.66
CA ASN A 249 9.65 -3.73 23.98
C ASN A 249 9.66 -2.22 24.17
N TRP A 250 8.70 -1.70 24.92
CA TRP A 250 8.73 -0.34 25.43
C TRP A 250 9.80 -0.20 26.51
N LYS A 251 10.56 0.91 26.48
CA LYS A 251 11.52 1.24 27.54
C LYS A 251 10.87 1.87 28.77
N VAL A 252 9.56 2.07 28.73
CA VAL A 252 8.72 2.62 29.79
C VAL A 252 7.52 1.72 30.01
N ASN A 253 6.80 1.92 31.12
CA ASN A 253 5.54 1.25 31.37
C ASN A 253 4.54 1.60 30.25
N ALA A 254 4.18 0.62 29.42
CA ALA A 254 3.30 0.82 28.27
C ALA A 254 1.92 1.38 28.68
N SER A 255 1.47 1.04 29.89
CA SER A 255 0.21 1.53 30.42
C SER A 255 0.25 3.00 30.85
N GLU A 256 1.42 3.64 30.96
CA GLU A 256 1.55 5.05 31.35
C GLU A 256 1.81 5.98 30.17
N ILE A 257 2.08 5.44 28.98
CA ILE A 257 2.36 6.23 27.78
C ILE A 257 1.19 7.17 27.50
N GLY A 258 1.50 8.46 27.31
CA GLY A 258 0.56 9.50 26.92
C GLY A 258 0.63 9.86 25.45
N VAL A 259 1.83 9.87 24.87
CA VAL A 259 2.06 10.20 23.45
C VAL A 259 2.92 9.15 22.79
N LEU A 260 2.45 8.61 21.67
CA LEU A 260 3.23 7.78 20.76
C LEU A 260 3.74 8.64 19.60
N HIS A 261 5.04 8.56 19.31
CA HIS A 261 5.67 9.31 18.22
C HIS A 261 6.27 8.35 17.19
N TYR A 262 5.80 8.44 15.94
CA TYR A 262 6.21 7.58 14.81
C TYR A 262 7.50 8.09 14.13
N THR A 263 8.61 7.89 14.84
CA THR A 263 9.96 8.39 14.55
C THR A 263 10.74 7.64 13.45
N ILE A 264 10.24 6.51 12.94
CA ILE A 264 10.97 5.71 11.95
C ILE A 264 10.93 6.41 10.59
N GLY A 265 11.87 7.33 10.36
CA GLY A 265 12.16 8.01 9.09
C GLY A 265 11.04 8.02 8.05
N PRO A 266 11.08 7.12 7.04
CA PRO A 266 10.11 7.08 5.94
C PRO A 266 8.78 6.38 6.28
N LEU A 267 8.69 5.68 7.41
CA LEU A 267 7.54 4.87 7.79
C LEU A 267 6.58 5.73 8.63
N LYS A 268 5.53 6.22 7.98
CA LYS A 268 4.52 7.03 8.66
C LYS A 268 3.22 6.27 8.80
N PRO A 269 2.48 6.45 9.90
CA PRO A 269 1.34 5.59 10.22
C PRO A 269 0.17 5.75 9.24
N TRP A 270 0.13 6.86 8.49
CA TRP A 270 -0.85 7.07 7.41
C TRP A 270 -0.58 6.29 6.13
N ASP A 271 0.65 5.82 5.92
CA ASP A 271 0.98 5.00 4.77
C ASP A 271 0.40 3.58 4.96
N TRP A 272 -0.49 3.15 4.08
CA TRP A 272 -1.26 1.90 4.22
C TRP A 272 -0.38 0.66 4.47
N TRP A 273 0.82 0.63 3.89
CA TRP A 273 1.73 -0.50 3.95
C TRP A 273 2.49 -0.57 5.29
N THR A 274 2.58 0.53 6.04
CA THR A 274 3.30 0.57 7.33
C THR A 274 2.56 -0.16 8.44
N SER A 275 1.23 -0.27 8.37
CA SER A 275 0.43 -1.01 9.35
C SER A 275 0.78 -2.50 9.42
N TRP A 276 1.33 -3.06 8.35
CA TRP A 276 1.78 -4.45 8.28
C TRP A 276 3.18 -4.64 8.89
N LEU A 277 3.93 -3.55 9.05
CA LEU A 277 5.31 -3.57 9.52
C LEU A 277 5.46 -3.08 10.96
N LEU A 278 4.64 -2.09 11.37
CA LEU A 278 4.74 -1.40 12.65
C LEU A 278 3.58 -1.80 13.57
N LYS A 279 3.83 -2.67 14.54
CA LYS A 279 2.79 -3.10 15.51
C LYS A 279 2.08 -1.93 16.22
N PRO A 280 2.76 -0.86 16.68
CA PRO A 280 2.07 0.27 17.29
C PRO A 280 1.24 1.12 16.31
N ALA A 281 1.25 0.85 15.00
CA ALA A 281 0.40 1.58 14.04
C ALA A 281 -1.09 1.41 14.33
N ASP A 282 -1.50 0.32 14.99
CA ASP A 282 -2.90 0.09 15.36
C ASP A 282 -3.46 1.21 16.24
N ALA A 283 -2.67 1.76 17.16
CA ALA A 283 -3.10 2.87 18.01
C ALA A 283 -3.53 4.08 17.16
N TRP A 284 -2.72 4.45 16.17
CA TRP A 284 -3.02 5.55 15.25
C TRP A 284 -4.18 5.20 14.29
N GLN A 285 -4.19 3.97 13.75
CA GLN A 285 -5.23 3.51 12.82
C GLN A 285 -6.61 3.39 13.49
N ASN A 286 -6.66 3.02 14.77
CA ASN A 286 -7.90 2.97 15.54
C ASN A 286 -8.50 4.35 15.74
N VAL A 287 -7.68 5.39 15.96
CA VAL A 287 -8.16 6.77 15.99
C VAL A 287 -8.61 7.22 14.59
N ARG A 288 -7.83 6.88 13.54
CA ARG A 288 -8.18 7.20 12.15
C ARG A 288 -9.57 6.68 11.76
N LYS A 289 -9.90 5.44 12.09
CA LYS A 289 -11.22 4.82 11.78
C LYS A 289 -12.39 5.59 12.42
N GLN A 290 -12.14 6.30 13.53
CA GLN A 290 -13.14 7.08 14.25
C GLN A 290 -13.20 8.55 13.79
N LEU A 291 -12.44 8.93 12.75
CA LEU A 291 -12.51 10.27 12.19
C LEU A 291 -13.92 10.52 11.60
N PRO A 292 -14.59 11.60 12.03
CA PRO A 292 -15.88 11.96 11.48
C PRO A 292 -15.73 12.43 10.03
N GLU A 293 -16.86 12.39 9.32
CA GLU A 293 -17.01 13.00 8.01
C GLU A 293 -17.28 14.50 8.17
N SER A 294 -16.26 15.25 8.57
CA SER A 294 -16.35 16.70 8.81
C SER A 294 -16.64 17.48 7.53
N LEU A 295 -16.18 16.96 6.39
CA LEU A 295 -16.59 17.35 5.03
C LEU A 295 -17.00 16.08 4.25
N PRO A 296 -17.83 16.19 3.19
CA PRO A 296 -18.27 15.03 2.42
C PRO A 296 -17.11 14.13 1.95
N GLY A 297 -17.20 12.82 2.17
CA GLY A 297 -16.20 11.82 1.77
C GLY A 297 -14.96 11.76 2.67
N THR A 298 -14.91 12.49 3.78
CA THR A 298 -13.72 12.57 4.66
C THR A 298 -13.72 11.63 5.86
N GLY A 299 -14.81 10.88 6.07
CA GLY A 299 -14.90 9.88 7.14
C GLY A 299 -13.77 8.86 7.09
N GLY A 300 -13.27 8.45 8.26
CA GLY A 300 -12.12 7.53 8.34
C GLY A 300 -10.80 8.11 7.80
N GLY A 301 -10.73 9.42 7.55
CA GLY A 301 -9.56 10.04 6.94
C GLY A 301 -9.49 9.89 5.42
N GLY A 302 -10.63 9.66 4.76
CA GLY A 302 -10.72 9.68 3.30
C GLY A 302 -10.46 11.07 2.71
N ILE A 303 -10.06 11.09 1.44
CA ILE A 303 -9.98 12.30 0.62
C ILE A 303 -10.90 12.08 -0.59
N PRO A 304 -11.81 13.01 -0.95
CA PRO A 304 -12.81 12.80 -1.98
C PRO A 304 -12.25 12.31 -3.32
N ASP A 305 -11.21 12.98 -3.84
CA ASP A 305 -10.58 12.64 -5.11
C ASP A 305 -9.94 11.25 -5.08
N GLU A 306 -9.35 10.87 -3.95
CA GLU A 306 -8.75 9.55 -3.77
C GLU A 306 -9.80 8.44 -3.71
N ASN A 307 -10.96 8.69 -3.10
CA ASN A 307 -12.05 7.70 -3.05
C ASN A 307 -12.56 7.34 -4.45
N PHE A 308 -12.65 8.33 -5.35
CA PHE A 308 -13.03 8.09 -6.73
C PHE A 308 -11.95 7.30 -7.48
N LEU A 309 -10.68 7.68 -7.32
CA LEU A 309 -9.54 6.96 -7.89
C LEU A 309 -9.48 5.50 -7.39
N VAL A 310 -9.69 5.26 -6.10
CA VAL A 310 -9.73 3.90 -5.51
C VAL A 310 -10.82 3.04 -6.15
N LYS A 311 -12.02 3.60 -6.38
CA LYS A 311 -13.09 2.87 -7.07
C LYS A 311 -12.69 2.54 -8.51
N ILE A 312 -12.08 3.47 -9.24
CA ILE A 312 -11.58 3.21 -10.60
C ILE A 312 -10.53 2.09 -10.58
N LEU A 313 -9.54 2.20 -9.69
CA LEU A 313 -8.45 1.22 -9.58
C LEU A 313 -8.97 -0.18 -9.23
N LEU A 314 -10.03 -0.28 -8.43
CA LEU A 314 -10.66 -1.53 -8.04
C LEU A 314 -11.47 -2.18 -9.17
N PHE A 315 -12.20 -1.41 -9.98
CA PHE A 315 -13.10 -1.99 -10.99
C PHE A 315 -12.45 -2.16 -12.37
N LEU A 316 -11.39 -1.41 -12.66
CA LEU A 316 -10.77 -1.40 -13.99
C LEU A 316 -10.19 -2.77 -14.42
N PRO A 317 -9.48 -3.52 -13.55
CA PRO A 317 -9.00 -4.87 -13.90
C PRO A 317 -10.15 -5.84 -14.22
N PHE A 318 -11.25 -5.79 -13.47
CA PHE A 318 -12.45 -6.60 -13.76
C PHE A 318 -13.11 -6.21 -15.09
N GLY A 319 -13.20 -4.91 -15.39
CA GLY A 319 -13.69 -4.42 -16.67
C GLY A 319 -12.83 -4.89 -17.84
N ALA A 320 -11.50 -4.86 -17.68
CA ALA A 320 -10.56 -5.36 -18.68
C ALA A 320 -10.69 -6.88 -18.89
N LEU A 321 -10.81 -7.66 -17.81
CA LEU A 321 -11.04 -9.11 -17.88
C LEU A 321 -12.39 -9.44 -18.56
N PHE A 322 -13.46 -8.73 -18.21
CA PHE A 322 -14.77 -8.88 -18.85
C PHE A 322 -14.71 -8.56 -20.34
N PHE A 323 -14.03 -7.47 -20.73
CA PHE A 323 -13.83 -7.12 -22.13
C PHE A 323 -13.02 -8.18 -22.89
N CYS A 324 -11.95 -8.73 -22.29
CA CYS A 324 -11.16 -9.80 -22.87
C CYS A 324 -11.97 -11.10 -23.03
N TYR A 325 -12.76 -11.46 -22.03
CA TYR A 325 -13.67 -12.59 -22.06
C TYR A 325 -14.75 -12.43 -23.14
N TYR A 326 -15.40 -11.27 -23.21
CA TYR A 326 -16.40 -10.96 -24.22
C TYR A 326 -15.82 -10.98 -25.64
N ARG A 327 -14.62 -10.43 -25.84
CA ARG A 327 -13.91 -10.48 -27.12
C ARG A 327 -13.56 -11.92 -27.54
N SER A 328 -13.28 -12.80 -26.58
CA SER A 328 -13.06 -14.23 -26.84
C SER A 328 -14.33 -14.98 -27.23
N LEU A 329 -15.53 -14.46 -26.92
CA LEU A 329 -16.83 -15.04 -27.27
C LEU A 329 -17.37 -14.58 -28.64
N LEU A 330 -16.85 -13.49 -29.21
CA LEU A 330 -17.32 -12.97 -30.49
C LEU A 330 -17.01 -13.87 -31.72
N PRO A 331 -15.96 -14.72 -31.73
CA PRO A 331 -15.75 -15.69 -32.82
C PRO A 331 -16.56 -17.00 -32.71
N THR A 332 -17.35 -17.24 -31.66
CA THR A 332 -18.05 -18.53 -31.44
C THR A 332 -19.55 -18.49 -31.78
N ARG A 333 -19.94 -17.75 -32.82
CA ARG A 333 -21.34 -17.75 -33.30
C ARG A 333 -21.75 -19.08 -33.96
N ASP A 334 -20.79 -19.93 -34.34
CA ASP A 334 -21.03 -21.28 -34.89
C ASP A 334 -21.06 -22.40 -33.84
N TYR A 335 -20.90 -22.07 -32.54
CA TYR A 335 -20.81 -23.09 -31.47
C TYR A 335 -22.18 -23.55 -30.95
N PHE A 336 -23.22 -22.73 -31.09
CA PHE A 336 -24.56 -23.04 -30.57
C PHE A 336 -25.35 -24.05 -31.41
N SER A 337 -24.95 -24.32 -32.66
CA SER A 337 -25.50 -25.44 -33.44
C SER A 337 -24.95 -26.79 -32.98
N SER A 338 -23.68 -26.84 -32.55
CA SER A 338 -23.00 -28.08 -32.14
C SER A 338 -23.45 -28.64 -30.79
N LEU A 339 -24.02 -27.81 -29.90
CA LEU A 339 -24.48 -28.25 -28.57
C LEU A 339 -25.79 -29.07 -28.66
N SER A 340 -26.63 -28.78 -29.67
CA SER A 340 -27.83 -29.57 -29.96
C SER A 340 -27.48 -30.99 -30.42
N ASP A 341 -26.40 -31.14 -31.19
CA ASP A 341 -25.96 -32.44 -31.69
C ASP A 341 -25.18 -33.25 -30.64
N GLN A 342 -24.47 -32.60 -29.72
CA GLN A 342 -23.85 -33.28 -28.57
C GLN A 342 -24.88 -33.85 -27.59
N ILE A 343 -26.03 -33.19 -27.39
CA ILE A 343 -27.13 -33.70 -26.56
C ILE A 343 -27.79 -34.92 -27.22
N LYS A 344 -27.97 -34.92 -28.55
CA LYS A 344 -28.45 -36.10 -29.30
C LYS A 344 -27.49 -37.29 -29.21
N HIS A 345 -26.18 -37.03 -29.21
CA HIS A 345 -25.15 -38.07 -29.13
C HIS A 345 -25.01 -38.68 -27.73
N LEU A 346 -25.18 -37.89 -26.67
CA LEU A 346 -25.22 -38.39 -25.28
C LEU A 346 -26.47 -39.25 -25.00
N HIS A 347 -27.61 -38.88 -25.59
CA HIS A 347 -28.84 -39.67 -25.50
C HIS A 347 -28.70 -41.06 -26.17
N PHE A 348 -27.95 -41.17 -27.27
CA PHE A 348 -27.66 -42.45 -27.92
C PHE A 348 -26.64 -43.30 -27.16
N LYS A 349 -25.61 -42.68 -26.56
CA LYS A 349 -24.57 -43.39 -25.82
C LYS A 349 -25.05 -43.98 -24.49
N SER A 350 -26.07 -43.37 -23.87
CA SER A 350 -26.69 -43.90 -22.63
C SER A 350 -27.52 -45.17 -22.84
N ARG A 351 -27.87 -45.53 -24.08
CA ARG A 351 -28.69 -46.72 -24.40
C ARG A 351 -27.85 -47.97 -24.73
N SER A 352 -26.54 -47.84 -24.74
CA SER A 352 -25.56 -48.90 -25.07
C SER A 352 -24.53 -49.01 -23.93
N ALA A 353 -24.99 -49.33 -22.72
CA ALA A 353 -24.12 -49.66 -21.61
C ALA A 353 -23.86 -51.19 -21.60
N GLY A 354 -22.61 -51.59 -21.81
CA GLY A 354 -22.13 -52.97 -21.64
C GLY A 354 -20.74 -52.97 -21.01
N THR A 355 -20.72 -53.24 -19.70
CA THR A 355 -19.67 -53.78 -18.81
C THR A 355 -18.18 -53.48 -19.10
N HIS A 356 -17.56 -52.68 -18.22
CA HIS A 356 -16.11 -52.47 -18.15
C HIS A 356 -15.44 -53.45 -17.17
N ILE A 357 -14.40 -54.17 -17.63
CA ILE A 357 -13.42 -54.87 -16.80
C ILE A 357 -12.14 -54.02 -16.74
N TYR A 358 -11.61 -53.84 -15.52
CA TYR A 358 -10.34 -53.17 -15.20
C TYR A 358 -9.15 -53.96 -15.75
N ASN A 359 -8.19 -53.30 -16.39
CA ASN A 359 -6.80 -53.81 -16.45
C ASN A 359 -5.76 -52.69 -16.63
N GLY A 360 -4.82 -52.68 -15.67
CA GLY A 360 -3.37 -52.52 -15.81
C GLY A 360 -2.78 -51.44 -16.70
N VAL A 361 -2.18 -50.44 -16.06
CA VAL A 361 -1.19 -49.52 -16.64
C VAL A 361 0.05 -50.32 -17.09
N SER A 362 0.52 -50.10 -18.31
CA SER A 362 1.86 -50.49 -18.75
C SER A 362 2.51 -49.36 -19.52
N THR A 363 3.66 -48.96 -19.01
CA THR A 363 4.59 -47.96 -19.55
C THR A 363 5.43 -48.56 -20.66
N SER A 364 5.33 -47.99 -21.86
CA SER A 364 6.46 -47.81 -22.81
C SER A 364 5.92 -47.18 -24.10
N SER A 365 6.40 -45.98 -24.43
CA SER A 365 6.33 -45.49 -25.81
C SER A 365 7.67 -44.84 -26.15
N THR A 366 8.51 -45.65 -26.79
CA THR A 366 9.65 -45.23 -27.59
C THR A 366 9.10 -44.37 -28.74
N SER A 367 9.38 -43.07 -28.75
CA SER A 367 8.97 -42.17 -29.82
C SER A 367 10.11 -41.91 -30.79
N ASN A 368 9.80 -42.09 -32.08
CA ASN A 368 10.69 -41.89 -33.24
C ASN A 368 11.17 -40.43 -33.33
N PRO A 369 12.46 -40.15 -33.58
CA PRO A 369 12.99 -38.80 -33.64
C PRO A 369 13.04 -38.32 -35.10
N ASN A 370 11.94 -37.88 -35.69
CA ASN A 370 12.03 -37.07 -36.91
C ASN A 370 10.91 -36.02 -36.98
N HIS A 371 11.35 -34.76 -37.00
CA HIS A 371 10.58 -33.51 -37.13
C HIS A 371 9.84 -32.95 -35.90
N GLN A 372 10.54 -32.79 -34.77
CA GLN A 372 10.18 -31.77 -33.78
C GLN A 372 11.12 -30.56 -33.91
N ALA A 373 10.58 -29.36 -34.07
CA ALA A 373 11.37 -28.13 -34.01
C ALA A 373 12.08 -28.06 -32.65
N LYS A 374 13.43 -28.05 -32.66
CA LYS A 374 14.22 -28.02 -31.42
C LYS A 374 13.95 -26.68 -30.70
N VAL A 375 13.54 -26.77 -29.44
CA VAL A 375 13.35 -25.58 -28.59
C VAL A 375 14.70 -24.85 -28.48
N PRO A 376 14.75 -23.53 -28.71
CA PRO A 376 15.99 -22.77 -28.61
C PRO A 376 16.56 -22.81 -27.19
N VAL A 377 17.86 -23.13 -27.08
CA VAL A 377 18.56 -23.33 -25.80
C VAL A 377 18.54 -22.09 -24.90
N TYR A 378 18.51 -20.88 -25.49
CA TYR A 378 18.48 -19.63 -24.74
C TYR A 378 17.07 -19.22 -24.25
N LEU A 379 16.00 -19.87 -24.72
CA LEU A 379 14.62 -19.45 -24.44
C LEU A 379 14.30 -19.46 -22.94
N GLY A 380 14.77 -20.47 -22.21
CA GLY A 380 14.60 -20.58 -20.77
C GLY A 380 15.21 -19.38 -20.04
N GLY A 381 16.49 -19.12 -20.26
CA GLY A 381 17.21 -18.00 -19.63
C GLY A 381 16.61 -16.63 -19.96
N VAL A 382 16.21 -16.39 -21.21
CA VAL A 382 15.55 -15.14 -21.62
C VAL A 382 14.19 -14.98 -20.92
N SER A 383 13.42 -16.07 -20.80
CA SER A 383 12.14 -16.05 -20.08
C SER A 383 12.29 -15.67 -18.62
N VAL A 384 13.32 -16.19 -17.94
CA VAL A 384 13.62 -15.86 -16.55
C VAL A 384 13.89 -14.36 -16.39
N ILE A 385 14.78 -13.80 -17.21
CA ILE A 385 15.11 -12.36 -17.17
C ILE A 385 13.84 -11.52 -17.40
N PHE A 386 13.05 -11.87 -18.42
CA PHE A 386 11.82 -11.14 -18.73
C PHE A 386 10.81 -11.22 -17.58
N SER A 387 10.66 -12.40 -16.96
CA SER A 387 9.78 -12.61 -15.81
C SER A 387 10.15 -11.70 -14.62
N PHE A 388 11.43 -11.65 -14.24
CA PHE A 388 11.86 -10.76 -13.15
C PHE A 388 11.72 -9.27 -13.49
N MET A 389 12.02 -8.87 -14.73
CA MET A 389 11.80 -7.49 -15.18
C MET A 389 10.31 -7.13 -15.15
N ALA A 390 9.43 -8.02 -15.61
CA ALA A 390 7.99 -7.82 -15.55
C ALA A 390 7.49 -7.70 -14.11
N ALA A 391 8.02 -8.50 -13.17
CA ALA A 391 7.67 -8.43 -11.76
C ALA A 391 8.11 -7.11 -11.11
N LEU A 392 9.33 -6.64 -11.41
CA LEU A 392 9.84 -5.35 -10.90
C LEU A 392 9.03 -4.15 -11.44
N VAL A 393 8.69 -4.18 -12.73
CA VAL A 393 7.85 -3.15 -13.36
C VAL A 393 6.44 -3.18 -12.75
N ALA A 394 5.85 -4.37 -12.59
CA ALA A 394 4.53 -4.53 -11.98
C ALA A 394 4.50 -3.99 -10.53
N LEU A 395 5.50 -4.33 -9.73
CA LEU A 395 5.65 -3.83 -8.36
C LEU A 395 5.77 -2.30 -8.34
N SER A 396 6.64 -1.73 -9.18
CA SER A 396 6.91 -0.30 -9.22
C SER A 396 5.68 0.51 -9.64
N ILE A 397 4.97 0.06 -10.68
CA ILE A 397 3.76 0.73 -11.16
C ILE A 397 2.63 0.60 -10.13
N ALA A 398 2.43 -0.58 -9.54
CA ALA A 398 1.38 -0.77 -8.53
C ALA A 398 1.56 0.17 -7.33
N PHE A 399 2.78 0.30 -6.79
CA PHE A 399 3.05 1.26 -5.72
C PHE A 399 2.94 2.74 -6.15
N ALA A 400 3.15 3.04 -7.45
CA ALA A 400 3.02 4.40 -7.97
C ALA A 400 1.56 4.84 -8.16
N ILE A 401 0.66 3.92 -8.53
CA ILE A 401 -0.76 4.23 -8.79
C ILE A 401 -1.64 4.12 -7.55
N VAL A 402 -1.30 3.24 -6.60
CA VAL A 402 -2.09 3.05 -5.37
C VAL A 402 -1.84 4.24 -4.42
N PRO A 403 -2.88 5.01 -4.05
CA PRO A 403 -2.68 6.17 -3.19
C PRO A 403 -2.13 5.76 -1.82
N ARG A 404 -1.16 6.53 -1.31
CA ARG A 404 -0.40 6.18 -0.10
C ARG A 404 -1.27 6.15 1.16
N GLN A 405 -2.25 7.05 1.23
CA GLN A 405 -3.02 7.30 2.44
C GLN A 405 -4.36 6.55 2.48
N VAL A 406 -4.58 5.52 1.67
CA VAL A 406 -5.78 4.65 1.78
C VAL A 406 -5.78 3.82 3.06
N MET A 407 -6.88 3.11 3.33
CA MET A 407 -6.94 2.15 4.44
C MET A 407 -5.97 0.98 4.21
N PRO A 408 -5.36 0.40 5.26
CA PRO A 408 -4.35 -0.67 5.13
C PRO A 408 -4.78 -1.85 4.26
N TRP A 409 -6.02 -2.34 4.43
CA TRP A 409 -6.56 -3.45 3.65
C TRP A 409 -6.86 -3.06 2.20
N THR A 410 -7.40 -1.85 1.97
CA THR A 410 -7.68 -1.33 0.63
C THR A 410 -6.38 -1.19 -0.16
N GLY A 411 -5.35 -0.60 0.44
CA GLY A 411 -4.04 -0.46 -0.18
C GLY A 411 -3.40 -1.82 -0.50
N LEU A 412 -3.47 -2.76 0.44
CA LEU A 412 -2.96 -4.13 0.24
C LEU A 412 -3.66 -4.80 -0.95
N LEU A 413 -4.99 -4.77 -0.99
CA LEU A 413 -5.79 -5.40 -2.05
C LEU A 413 -5.45 -4.78 -3.41
N LEU A 414 -5.47 -3.45 -3.51
CA LEU A 414 -5.17 -2.75 -4.76
C LEU A 414 -3.74 -3.03 -5.24
N VAL A 415 -2.76 -3.05 -4.34
CA VAL A 415 -1.37 -3.31 -4.75
C VAL A 415 -1.24 -4.72 -5.34
N TYR A 416 -1.84 -5.73 -4.71
CA TYR A 416 -1.78 -7.10 -5.23
C TYR A 416 -2.56 -7.24 -6.53
N GLU A 417 -3.77 -6.69 -6.61
CA GLU A 417 -4.58 -6.68 -7.81
C GLU A 417 -3.80 -6.12 -9.00
N TRP A 418 -3.14 -4.99 -8.82
CA TRP A 418 -2.37 -4.34 -9.88
C TRP A 418 -1.02 -5.00 -10.16
N ILE A 419 -0.32 -5.54 -9.15
CA ILE A 419 0.88 -6.37 -9.36
C ILE A 419 0.52 -7.56 -10.26
N PHE A 420 -0.51 -8.32 -9.90
CA PHE A 420 -0.90 -9.50 -10.66
C PHE A 420 -1.42 -9.14 -12.05
N THR A 421 -2.22 -8.08 -12.17
CA THR A 421 -2.75 -7.63 -13.46
C THR A 421 -1.62 -7.22 -14.40
N ILE A 422 -0.70 -6.36 -13.95
CA ILE A 422 0.41 -5.89 -14.79
C ILE A 422 1.37 -7.03 -15.10
N PHE A 423 1.71 -7.87 -14.13
CA PHE A 423 2.59 -9.02 -14.33
C PHE A 423 1.99 -10.00 -15.35
N PHE A 424 0.69 -10.31 -15.23
CA PHE A 424 -0.02 -11.18 -16.16
C PHE A 424 -0.07 -10.59 -17.58
N LEU A 425 -0.28 -9.27 -17.71
CA LEU A 425 -0.26 -8.60 -19.01
C LEU A 425 1.13 -8.62 -19.65
N LEU A 426 2.18 -8.30 -18.89
CA LEU A 426 3.57 -8.26 -19.38
C LEU A 426 4.10 -9.66 -19.68
N PHE A 427 4.14 -10.54 -18.68
CA PHE A 427 4.71 -11.88 -18.84
C PHE A 427 3.79 -12.80 -19.67
N GLY A 428 2.47 -12.72 -19.49
CA GLY A 428 1.53 -13.44 -20.37
C GLY A 428 1.55 -12.91 -21.81
N GLY A 429 1.80 -11.61 -22.01
CA GLY A 429 2.08 -11.02 -23.33
C GLY A 429 3.35 -11.62 -23.97
N TYR A 430 4.43 -11.71 -23.20
CA TYR A 430 5.67 -12.38 -23.63
C TYR A 430 5.45 -13.85 -24.01
N LEU A 431 4.72 -14.62 -23.19
CA LEU A 431 4.41 -16.03 -23.53
C LEU A 431 3.59 -16.16 -24.82
N ARG A 432 2.65 -15.23 -25.07
CA ARG A 432 1.92 -15.17 -26.35
C ARG A 432 2.85 -14.85 -27.52
N LEU A 433 3.82 -13.95 -27.35
CA LEU A 433 4.84 -13.66 -28.37
C LEU A 433 5.68 -14.90 -28.66
N VAL A 434 6.11 -15.64 -27.62
CA VAL A 434 6.85 -16.91 -27.78
C VAL A 434 6.01 -17.95 -28.52
N TYR A 435 4.72 -18.09 -28.20
CA TYR A 435 3.79 -18.97 -28.92
C TYR A 435 3.68 -18.61 -30.41
N HIS A 436 3.46 -17.33 -30.72
CA HIS A 436 3.35 -16.87 -32.11
C HIS A 436 4.67 -16.99 -32.88
N TRP A 437 5.78 -16.69 -32.22
CA TRP A 437 7.12 -16.86 -32.76
C TRP A 437 7.37 -18.33 -33.14
N ALA A 438 7.06 -19.28 -32.24
CA ALA A 438 7.20 -20.71 -32.50
C ALA A 438 6.38 -21.16 -33.70
N LYS A 439 5.11 -20.72 -33.76
CA LYS A 439 4.18 -20.99 -34.88
C LYS A 439 4.72 -20.45 -36.22
N ALA A 440 5.41 -19.31 -36.19
CA ALA A 440 6.03 -18.68 -37.36
C ALA A 440 7.38 -19.31 -37.76
N THR A 441 8.24 -19.69 -36.81
CA THR A 441 9.53 -20.31 -37.12
C THR A 441 9.40 -21.69 -37.77
N ALA A 442 8.31 -22.40 -37.48
CA ALA A 442 7.96 -23.63 -38.20
C ALA A 442 7.55 -23.39 -39.67
N VAL A 443 7.47 -22.13 -40.16
CA VAL A 443 7.29 -21.78 -41.60
C VAL A 443 8.56 -22.02 -42.39
N GLN A 444 9.73 -21.73 -41.82
CA GLN A 444 10.98 -21.61 -42.59
C GLN A 444 11.75 -22.93 -42.76
N SER A 445 11.40 -23.99 -42.04
CA SER A 445 12.10 -25.28 -42.07
C SER A 445 11.54 -26.31 -43.08
N GLY A 446 10.59 -25.93 -43.94
CA GLY A 446 10.03 -26.82 -44.98
C GLY A 446 10.57 -26.52 -46.37
N SER A 447 11.66 -27.17 -46.79
CA SER A 447 12.05 -27.31 -48.21
C SER A 447 11.34 -28.53 -48.84
N PRO A 448 10.91 -28.50 -50.11
CA PRO A 448 10.17 -29.59 -50.71
C PRO A 448 11.12 -30.68 -51.26
N THR A 449 11.16 -31.84 -50.62
CA THR A 449 11.89 -33.00 -51.16
C THR A 449 11.02 -34.25 -51.16
N PHE A 450 10.67 -34.64 -52.40
CA PHE A 450 10.41 -35.95 -52.98
C PHE A 450 9.65 -37.04 -52.19
N ARG A 451 8.53 -37.44 -52.81
CA ARG A 451 7.76 -38.67 -52.56
C ARG A 451 8.66 -39.90 -52.46
N SER A 452 8.39 -40.73 -51.45
CA SER A 452 8.46 -42.18 -51.60
C SER A 452 7.15 -42.74 -51.04
N GLU A 453 6.41 -43.42 -51.90
CA GLU A 453 5.18 -44.13 -51.56
C GLU A 453 5.53 -45.36 -50.70
N SER A 454 4.85 -45.50 -49.56
CA SER A 454 4.63 -46.80 -48.94
C SER A 454 3.21 -46.82 -48.38
N LEU A 455 2.35 -47.55 -49.08
CA LEU A 455 1.00 -47.91 -48.68
C LEU A 455 1.05 -48.78 -47.42
N GLU A 456 0.61 -48.24 -46.29
CA GLU A 456 0.07 -49.06 -45.20
C GLU A 456 -1.25 -48.47 -44.73
N TYR A 457 -2.28 -49.27 -44.92
CA TYR A 457 -3.65 -49.06 -44.53
C TYR A 457 -3.75 -49.33 -43.03
N ASP A 458 -3.97 -48.30 -42.22
CA ASP A 458 -4.43 -48.51 -40.85
C ASP A 458 -5.66 -47.63 -40.55
N SER A 459 -6.79 -48.33 -40.54
CA SER A 459 -8.13 -47.79 -40.32
C SER A 459 -8.41 -47.76 -38.82
N GLY A 460 -8.74 -46.57 -38.30
CA GLY A 460 -9.63 -46.47 -37.14
C GLY A 460 -9.01 -46.03 -35.82
N LYS A 461 -8.44 -44.83 -35.74
CA LYS A 461 -8.36 -44.03 -34.49
C LYS A 461 -8.51 -42.51 -34.75
N GLY A 462 -9.39 -42.13 -35.66
CA GLY A 462 -9.94 -40.77 -35.68
C GLY A 462 -11.11 -40.69 -34.70
N HIS A 463 -11.29 -39.56 -34.01
CA HIS A 463 -12.44 -39.20 -33.13
C HIS A 463 -12.24 -39.15 -31.60
N GLN A 464 -11.01 -39.28 -31.07
CA GLN A 464 -10.79 -39.14 -29.60
C GLN A 464 -9.81 -38.04 -29.15
N ARG A 465 -9.58 -37.00 -29.97
CA ARG A 465 -8.74 -35.84 -29.59
C ARG A 465 -9.43 -34.47 -29.66
N PHE A 466 -10.76 -34.43 -29.61
CA PHE A 466 -11.54 -33.17 -29.60
C PHE A 466 -12.16 -32.85 -28.24
N ALA A 467 -11.49 -33.24 -27.14
CA ALA A 467 -11.72 -32.60 -25.86
C ALA A 467 -10.62 -31.55 -25.66
N GLN A 468 -11.01 -30.27 -25.67
CA GLN A 468 -10.22 -29.15 -25.18
C GLN A 468 -9.45 -29.55 -23.92
N SER A 469 -8.15 -29.83 -24.06
CA SER A 469 -7.24 -29.80 -22.91
C SER A 469 -7.13 -28.33 -22.51
N CYS A 470 -7.97 -27.92 -21.56
CA CYS A 470 -7.66 -26.74 -20.77
C CYS A 470 -6.26 -26.98 -20.19
N ASP A 471 -5.35 -26.04 -20.39
CA ASP A 471 -3.93 -26.22 -20.07
C ASP A 471 -3.70 -26.15 -18.56
N ASN A 472 -4.14 -27.20 -17.84
CA ASN A 472 -4.21 -27.24 -16.39
C ASN A 472 -2.84 -26.98 -15.75
N ALA A 473 -1.75 -27.43 -16.37
CA ALA A 473 -0.39 -27.21 -15.89
C ALA A 473 -0.01 -25.72 -15.85
N THR A 474 -0.34 -24.96 -16.91
CA THR A 474 -0.11 -23.51 -16.95
C THR A 474 -0.84 -22.81 -15.81
N TRP A 475 -2.09 -23.18 -15.57
CA TRP A 475 -2.88 -22.67 -14.43
C TRP A 475 -2.23 -22.95 -13.08
N TYR A 476 -1.66 -24.14 -12.86
CA TYR A 476 -0.97 -24.46 -11.60
C TYR A 476 0.27 -23.58 -11.37
N TYR A 477 1.06 -23.28 -12.40
CA TYR A 477 2.20 -22.38 -12.25
C TYR A 477 1.78 -20.96 -11.85
N TRP A 478 0.78 -20.40 -12.53
CA TRP A 478 0.24 -19.08 -12.19
C TRP A 478 -0.36 -19.04 -10.78
N LEU A 479 -1.18 -20.03 -10.44
CA LEU A 479 -1.80 -20.13 -9.12
C LEU A 479 -0.75 -20.25 -8.02
N LEU A 480 0.25 -21.11 -8.18
CA LEU A 480 1.27 -21.32 -7.16
C LEU A 480 2.18 -20.08 -7.00
N MET A 481 2.52 -19.37 -8.08
CA MET A 481 3.21 -18.08 -7.99
C MET A 481 2.40 -17.06 -7.19
N ALA A 482 1.09 -16.97 -7.46
CA ALA A 482 0.20 -16.05 -6.76
C ALA A 482 0.04 -16.41 -5.27
N VAL A 483 -0.16 -17.70 -4.96
CA VAL A 483 -0.25 -18.20 -3.58
C VAL A 483 1.03 -17.90 -2.81
N LEU A 484 2.20 -18.17 -3.38
CA LEU A 484 3.48 -17.85 -2.74
C LEU A 484 3.62 -16.34 -2.51
N ALA A 485 3.35 -15.52 -3.54
CA ALA A 485 3.45 -14.06 -3.46
C ALA A 485 2.55 -13.45 -2.36
N ILE A 486 1.38 -14.04 -2.09
CA ILE A 486 0.47 -13.62 -1.01
C ILE A 486 0.87 -14.22 0.34
N ALA A 487 1.22 -15.50 0.38
CA ALA A 487 1.51 -16.21 1.62
C ALA A 487 2.78 -15.68 2.30
N ILE A 488 3.83 -15.35 1.53
CA ILE A 488 5.13 -14.93 2.09
C ILE A 488 5.01 -13.68 2.97
N PRO A 489 4.36 -12.57 2.55
CA PRO A 489 4.23 -11.39 3.40
C PRO A 489 3.26 -11.58 4.57
N LEU A 490 2.32 -12.52 4.48
CA LEU A 490 1.35 -12.82 5.55
C LEU A 490 1.89 -13.83 6.58
N LEU A 491 2.88 -14.65 6.20
CA LEU A 491 3.43 -15.71 7.03
C LEU A 491 3.95 -15.22 8.40
N PRO A 492 4.68 -14.08 8.52
CA PRO A 492 5.12 -13.62 9.83
C PRO A 492 3.97 -13.28 10.78
N SER A 493 2.87 -12.73 10.25
CA SER A 493 1.66 -12.43 11.02
C SER A 493 0.94 -13.70 11.44
N PHE A 494 0.86 -14.69 10.56
CA PHE A 494 0.29 -16.01 10.87
C PHE A 494 1.07 -16.74 11.98
N LEU A 495 2.39 -16.63 11.98
CA LEU A 495 3.26 -17.19 13.03
C LEU A 495 3.28 -16.36 14.33
N GLY A 496 2.53 -15.26 14.41
CA GLY A 496 2.50 -14.39 15.59
C GLY A 496 3.81 -13.65 15.86
N LEU A 497 4.72 -13.54 14.86
CA LEU A 497 5.98 -12.81 15.03
C LEU A 497 5.68 -11.32 15.17
N THR A 498 6.02 -10.72 16.31
CA THR A 498 5.79 -9.28 16.57
C THR A 498 7.01 -8.42 16.29
N SER A 499 8.21 -9.00 16.37
CA SER A 499 9.47 -8.29 16.17
C SER A 499 9.75 -8.02 14.69
N LEU A 500 10.27 -6.83 14.38
CA LEU A 500 10.54 -6.38 13.02
C LEU A 500 11.57 -7.26 12.30
N PHE A 501 12.70 -7.56 12.94
CA PHE A 501 13.79 -8.28 12.28
C PHE A 501 13.42 -9.71 11.88
N PRO A 502 12.81 -10.54 12.74
CA PRO A 502 12.32 -11.87 12.35
C PRO A 502 11.29 -11.82 11.21
N ARG A 503 10.42 -10.80 11.18
CA ARG A 503 9.47 -10.61 10.06
C ARG A 503 10.22 -10.40 8.75
N ILE A 504 11.17 -9.46 8.72
CA ILE A 504 11.96 -9.15 7.52
C ILE A 504 12.76 -10.37 7.07
N VAL A 505 13.44 -11.07 8.00
CA VAL A 505 14.21 -12.28 7.69
C VAL A 505 13.33 -13.35 7.06
N LEU A 506 12.15 -13.59 7.63
CA LEU A 506 11.20 -14.58 7.10
C LEU A 506 10.66 -14.18 5.72
N MET A 507 10.36 -12.89 5.51
CA MET A 507 9.93 -12.37 4.22
C MET A 507 11.03 -12.48 3.16
N VAL A 508 12.30 -12.23 3.51
CA VAL A 508 13.44 -12.40 2.61
C VAL A 508 13.63 -13.87 2.25
N ALA A 509 13.60 -14.77 3.24
CA ALA A 509 13.69 -16.21 3.00
C ALA A 509 12.56 -16.72 2.10
N GLY A 510 11.31 -16.30 2.37
CA GLY A 510 10.18 -16.59 1.51
C GLY A 510 10.36 -16.00 0.10
N GLY A 511 10.86 -14.78 -0.01
CA GLY A 511 11.17 -14.13 -1.28
C GLY A 511 12.16 -14.91 -2.14
N LEU A 512 13.17 -15.55 -1.54
CA LEU A 512 14.10 -16.45 -2.23
C LEU A 512 13.40 -17.71 -2.75
N ILE A 513 12.46 -18.27 -1.98
CA ILE A 513 11.64 -19.41 -2.42
C ILE A 513 10.76 -19.02 -3.61
N LEU A 514 10.10 -17.87 -3.54
CA LEU A 514 9.31 -17.34 -4.66
C LEU A 514 10.18 -17.10 -5.90
N ALA A 515 11.36 -16.47 -5.75
CA ALA A 515 12.27 -16.24 -6.86
C ALA A 515 12.75 -17.55 -7.52
N SER A 516 13.04 -18.57 -6.70
CA SER A 516 13.42 -19.90 -7.19
C SER A 516 12.28 -20.55 -7.97
N PHE A 517 11.06 -20.49 -7.43
CA PHE A 517 9.88 -21.01 -8.13
C PHE A 517 9.54 -20.22 -9.39
N MET A 518 9.67 -18.89 -9.39
CA MET A 518 9.47 -18.05 -10.57
C MET A 518 10.47 -18.36 -11.68
N THR A 519 11.73 -18.63 -11.32
CA THR A 519 12.77 -19.10 -12.26
C THR A 519 12.30 -20.37 -12.97
N TYR A 520 11.94 -21.39 -12.18
CA TYR A 520 11.44 -22.66 -12.70
C TYR A 520 10.16 -22.49 -13.54
N ALA A 521 9.17 -21.78 -13.02
CA ALA A 521 7.89 -21.58 -13.68
C ALA A 521 8.04 -20.81 -15.00
N SER A 522 8.86 -19.77 -15.04
CA SER A 522 9.03 -18.94 -16.23
C SER A 522 9.71 -19.70 -17.38
N GLU A 523 10.72 -20.52 -17.08
CA GLU A 523 11.34 -21.41 -18.06
C GLU A 523 10.33 -22.42 -18.62
N HIS A 524 9.65 -23.15 -17.73
CA HIS A 524 8.68 -24.17 -18.13
C HIS A 524 7.50 -23.59 -18.93
N LEU A 525 6.97 -22.43 -18.52
CA LEU A 525 5.88 -21.75 -19.22
C LEU A 525 6.29 -21.29 -20.63
N ALA A 526 7.52 -20.79 -20.81
CA ALA A 526 8.01 -20.38 -22.12
C ALA A 526 8.26 -21.55 -23.05
N ILE A 527 8.91 -22.62 -22.55
CA ILE A 527 9.14 -23.85 -23.33
C ILE A 527 7.79 -24.46 -23.75
N ARG A 528 6.83 -24.57 -22.83
CA ARG A 528 5.49 -25.09 -23.11
C ARG A 528 4.73 -24.22 -24.11
N SER A 529 4.82 -22.89 -23.98
CA SER A 529 4.20 -21.94 -24.93
C SER A 529 4.79 -22.09 -26.32
N PHE A 530 6.11 -22.28 -26.42
CA PHE A 530 6.80 -22.54 -27.67
C PHE A 530 6.35 -23.87 -28.30
N GLN A 531 6.39 -24.96 -27.54
CA GLN A 531 5.97 -26.29 -28.00
C GLN A 531 4.52 -26.28 -28.50
N LYS A 532 3.61 -25.66 -27.73
CA LYS A 532 2.21 -25.51 -28.14
C LYS A 532 2.06 -24.75 -29.45
N GLY A 533 2.89 -23.72 -29.68
CA GLY A 533 2.91 -22.98 -30.94
C GLY A 533 3.35 -23.82 -32.14
N VAL A 534 4.29 -24.75 -31.94
CA VAL A 534 4.70 -25.73 -32.95
C VAL A 534 3.57 -26.75 -33.21
N GLU A 535 3.01 -27.34 -32.14
CA GLU A 535 1.97 -28.39 -32.23
C GLU A 535 0.67 -27.92 -32.90
N ASP A 536 0.19 -26.72 -32.55
CA ASP A 536 -1.04 -26.15 -33.13
C ASP A 536 -0.91 -25.90 -34.64
N ARG A 537 0.32 -25.67 -35.14
CA ARG A 537 0.57 -25.53 -36.57
C ARG A 537 0.47 -26.88 -37.28
N ASP A 538 1.10 -27.92 -36.73
CA ASP A 538 1.12 -29.25 -37.36
C ASP A 538 -0.30 -29.84 -37.49
N THR A 539 -1.15 -29.60 -36.50
CA THR A 539 -2.59 -29.92 -36.58
C THR A 539 -3.34 -29.11 -37.63
N THR A 540 -2.99 -27.84 -37.83
CA THR A 540 -3.59 -27.00 -38.89
C THR A 540 -3.14 -27.48 -40.29
N ARG A 541 -1.89 -27.92 -40.45
CA ARG A 541 -1.36 -28.48 -41.71
C ARG A 541 -2.04 -29.80 -42.07
N SER A 542 -2.23 -30.69 -41.10
CA SER A 542 -2.90 -32.00 -41.28
C SER A 542 -4.34 -31.87 -41.79
N LYS A 543 -5.09 -30.85 -41.34
CA LYS A 543 -6.48 -30.61 -41.78
C LYS A 543 -6.60 -30.09 -43.21
N ASN A 544 -5.60 -29.37 -43.71
CA ASN A 544 -5.62 -28.80 -45.06
C ASN A 544 -5.12 -29.77 -46.14
N THR A 545 -4.65 -30.96 -45.77
CA THR A 545 -4.09 -31.97 -46.68
C THR A 545 -5.01 -33.17 -46.96
N CYS A 546 -6.28 -33.16 -46.55
CA CYS A 546 -7.25 -34.15 -47.01
C CYS A 546 -7.72 -33.80 -48.44
N PRO A 547 -7.53 -34.67 -49.45
CA PRO A 547 -8.08 -34.45 -50.79
C PRO A 547 -9.61 -34.52 -50.74
N SER A 548 -10.25 -33.74 -51.60
CA SER A 548 -11.70 -33.77 -51.89
C SER A 548 -12.10 -35.08 -52.55
#